data_AF-Q6JA02-F1
#
_entry.id   AF-Q6JA02-F1
#
_cell.length_a   1.000
_cell.length_b   1.000
_cell.length_c   1.000
_cell.angle_alpha   90.00
_cell.angle_beta   90.00
_cell.angle_gamma   90.00
#
_symmetry.space_group_name_H-M   'P 1'
#
loop_
_entity.id
_entity.type
_entity.pdbx_description
1 polymer ?
#
loop_
_entity_poly.entity_id
_entity_poly.type
_entity_poly.pdbx_seq_one_letter_code
_entity_poly.pdbx_strand_id
1 'polypeptide(L)'
;ENFCGDQVRFLARSFAVPGNHLGQQSHGFRWPYGPVAIITPFNFPLEIPVLQLMGALYMGNKPVLKVDSKVSIVMEQMLRLLHSCGLPVEDVDFINCDGK
;
A
#
# COMPACT_ATOMS: atom_id res chain seq x y z
N GLU A 1 -7.31 7.58 -10.13
CA GLU A 1 -7.70 6.18 -10.39
C GLU A 1 -7.91 5.50 -9.03
N ASN A 2 -9.02 4.81 -8.81
CA ASN A 2 -9.39 4.28 -7.50
C ASN A 2 -8.90 2.83 -7.34
N PHE A 3 -8.62 2.39 -6.11
CA PHE A 3 -8.24 1.00 -5.80
C PHE A 3 -9.42 -0.01 -5.88
N CYS A 4 -10.46 0.27 -6.66
CA CYS A 4 -11.66 -0.56 -6.72
C CYS A 4 -11.59 -1.57 -7.88
N GLY A 5 -11.96 -2.82 -7.59
CA GLY A 5 -12.09 -3.88 -8.58
C GLY A 5 -10.77 -4.22 -9.26
N ASP A 6 -10.77 -4.29 -10.60
CA ASP A 6 -9.60 -4.66 -11.40
C ASP A 6 -8.56 -3.53 -11.57
N GLN A 7 -8.85 -2.32 -11.06
CA GLN A 7 -8.02 -1.15 -11.30
C GLN A 7 -6.60 -1.27 -10.71
N VAL A 8 -6.44 -2.06 -9.65
CA VAL A 8 -5.13 -2.33 -9.03
C VAL A 8 -4.16 -3.00 -10.02
N ARG A 9 -4.64 -3.87 -10.93
CA ARG A 9 -3.79 -4.53 -11.92
C ARG A 9 -3.24 -3.54 -12.95
N PHE A 10 -3.98 -2.49 -13.27
CA PHE A 10 -3.52 -1.46 -14.21
C PHE A 10 -2.48 -0.53 -13.60
N LEU A 11 -2.50 -0.32 -12.28
CA LEU A 11 -1.52 0.51 -11.58
C LEU A 11 -0.08 -0.04 -11.69
N ALA A 12 0.06 -1.37 -11.66
CA ALA A 12 1.35 -2.05 -11.76
C ALA A 12 1.78 -2.37 -13.21
N ARG A 13 1.09 -1.83 -14.22
CA ARG A 13 1.38 -2.12 -15.63
C ARG A 13 2.80 -1.70 -15.99
N SER A 14 3.57 -2.65 -16.49
CA SER A 14 4.90 -2.44 -17.07
C SER A 14 4.81 -2.18 -18.57
N PHE A 15 5.88 -1.66 -19.16
CA PHE A 15 5.96 -1.45 -20.62
C PHE A 15 7.22 -2.09 -21.19
N ALA A 16 7.13 -2.46 -22.47
CA ALA A 16 8.25 -2.92 -23.28
C ALA A 16 8.24 -2.14 -24.60
N VAL A 17 9.38 -1.58 -24.99
CA VAL A 17 9.54 -0.84 -26.26
C VAL A 17 10.68 -1.48 -27.05
N PRO A 18 10.48 -1.79 -28.34
CA PRO A 18 11.56 -2.29 -29.19
C PRO A 18 12.66 -1.22 -29.36
N GLY A 19 13.92 -1.66 -29.39
CA GLY A 19 15.06 -0.81 -29.65
C GLY A 19 15.28 -0.53 -31.13
N ASN A 20 16.39 0.13 -31.45
CA ASN A 20 16.74 0.52 -32.83
C ASN A 20 17.56 -0.54 -33.58
N HIS A 21 17.91 -1.66 -32.96
CA HIS A 21 18.61 -2.77 -33.60
C HIS A 21 18.11 -4.13 -33.10
N LEU A 22 18.43 -5.18 -33.86
CA LEU A 22 18.06 -6.55 -33.54
C LEU A 22 18.54 -6.94 -32.13
N GLY A 23 17.64 -7.54 -31.35
CA GLY A 23 17.90 -8.00 -29.99
C GLY A 23 17.80 -6.93 -28.90
N GLN A 24 17.63 -5.65 -29.24
CA GLN A 24 17.48 -4.59 -28.25
C GLN A 24 16.02 -4.37 -27.86
N GLN A 25 15.76 -4.32 -26.55
CA GLN A 25 14.48 -3.94 -25.98
C GLN A 25 14.69 -3.15 -24.69
N SER A 26 13.82 -2.17 -24.45
CA SER A 26 13.76 -1.43 -23.19
C SER A 26 12.50 -1.84 -22.44
N HIS A 27 12.66 -2.20 -21.17
CA HIS A 27 11.56 -2.56 -20.29
C HIS A 27 11.48 -1.59 -19.13
N GLY A 28 10.28 -1.09 -18.85
CA GLY A 28 10.01 -0.27 -17.68
C GLY A 28 9.10 -1.01 -16.72
N PHE A 29 9.61 -1.27 -15.52
CA PHE A 29 8.87 -1.97 -14.46
C PHE A 29 8.48 -1.01 -13.34
N ARG A 30 7.40 -1.35 -12.63
CA ARG A 30 7.08 -0.75 -11.33
C ARG A 30 7.71 -1.62 -10.25
N TRP A 31 8.64 -1.05 -9.50
CA TRP A 31 9.37 -1.76 -8.46
C TRP A 31 9.01 -1.21 -7.07
N PRO A 32 8.88 -2.05 -6.03
CA PRO A 32 8.64 -1.58 -4.66
C PRO A 32 9.79 -0.69 -4.17
N TYR A 33 9.46 0.19 -3.22
CA TYR A 33 10.45 0.90 -2.41
C TYR A 33 11.00 0.02 -1.28
N GLY A 34 10.22 -0.94 -0.80
CA GLY A 34 10.58 -1.82 0.32
C GLY A 34 9.91 -1.35 1.62
N PRO A 35 10.65 -1.10 2.71
CA PRO A 35 10.07 -0.55 3.94
C PRO A 35 9.55 0.88 3.74
N VAL A 36 8.30 1.15 4.12
CA VAL A 36 7.65 2.47 3.97
C VAL A 36 6.86 2.85 5.21
N ALA A 37 6.54 4.13 5.37
CA ALA A 37 5.73 4.64 6.49
C ALA A 37 4.46 5.34 5.98
N ILE A 38 3.36 5.17 6.69
CA ILE A 38 2.05 5.78 6.40
C ILE A 38 1.57 6.48 7.66
N ILE A 39 1.32 7.78 7.57
CA ILE A 39 0.81 8.61 8.66
C ILE A 39 -0.50 9.25 8.22
N THR A 40 -1.61 9.00 8.92
CA THR A 40 -2.94 9.51 8.53
C THR A 40 -3.63 10.34 9.63
N PRO A 41 -4.30 11.44 9.27
CA PRO A 41 -5.04 12.30 10.19
C PRO A 41 -6.39 11.70 10.61
N PHE A 42 -7.11 12.42 11.48
CA PHE A 42 -8.32 11.94 12.15
C PHE A 42 -9.61 11.95 11.30
N ASN A 43 -9.66 12.73 10.22
CA ASN A 43 -10.90 13.11 9.53
C ASN A 43 -11.54 11.98 8.73
N PHE A 44 -10.74 11.03 8.21
CA PHE A 44 -11.23 9.83 7.52
C PHE A 44 -10.51 8.60 8.07
N PRO A 45 -10.97 8.05 9.20
CA PRO A 45 -10.23 7.06 9.98
C PRO A 45 -10.16 5.67 9.34
N LEU A 46 -10.94 5.44 8.27
CA LEU A 46 -10.91 4.19 7.50
C LEU A 46 -10.40 4.42 6.08
N GLU A 47 -11.05 5.31 5.33
CA GLU A 47 -10.82 5.47 3.89
C GLU A 47 -9.36 5.85 3.56
N ILE A 48 -8.83 6.91 4.18
CA ILE A 48 -7.45 7.35 3.92
C ILE A 48 -6.43 6.26 4.29
N PRO A 49 -6.41 5.70 5.53
CA PRO A 49 -5.40 4.71 5.88
C PRO A 49 -5.51 3.43 5.08
N VAL A 50 -6.73 2.93 4.79
CA VAL A 50 -6.89 1.70 4.02
C VAL A 50 -6.44 1.87 2.57
N LEU A 51 -6.80 2.98 1.90
CA LEU A 51 -6.38 3.19 0.51
C LEU A 51 -4.85 3.29 0.40
N GLN A 52 -4.18 3.97 1.34
CA GLN A 52 -2.72 4.06 1.35
C GLN A 52 -2.06 2.72 1.70
N LEU A 53 -2.58 2.02 2.72
CA LEU A 53 -2.07 0.73 3.18
C LEU A 53 -2.14 -0.31 2.06
N MET A 54 -3.31 -0.48 1.46
CA MET A 54 -3.50 -1.44 0.38
C MET A 54 -2.67 -1.08 -0.85
N GLY A 55 -2.54 0.22 -1.17
CA GLY A 55 -1.64 0.68 -2.22
C GLY A 55 -0.18 0.29 -1.97
N ALA A 56 0.32 0.45 -0.74
CA ALA A 56 1.67 0.04 -0.39
C ALA A 56 1.87 -1.48 -0.52
N LEU A 57 0.94 -2.27 0.03
CA LEU A 57 0.98 -3.73 0.00
C LEU A 57 0.89 -4.28 -1.41
N TYR A 58 -0.03 -3.79 -2.24
CA TYR A 58 -0.19 -4.24 -3.63
C TYR A 58 1.06 -4.00 -4.47
N MET A 59 1.84 -2.97 -4.15
CA MET A 59 3.09 -2.68 -4.84
C MET A 59 4.30 -3.42 -4.26
N GLY A 60 4.11 -4.28 -3.24
CA GLY A 60 5.17 -5.12 -2.65
C GLY A 60 5.99 -4.41 -1.56
N ASN A 61 5.44 -3.39 -0.91
CA ASN A 61 6.11 -2.69 0.19
C ASN A 61 5.70 -3.29 1.55
N LYS A 62 6.55 -3.09 2.56
CA LYS A 62 6.25 -3.39 3.97
C LYS A 62 5.97 -2.08 4.73
N PRO A 63 4.70 -1.70 4.94
CA PRO A 63 4.34 -0.46 5.62
C PRO A 63 4.36 -0.56 7.15
N VAL A 64 4.86 0.49 7.80
CA VAL A 64 4.48 0.85 9.16
C VAL A 64 3.37 1.90 9.12
N LEU A 65 2.24 1.62 9.75
CA LEU A 65 1.04 2.44 9.74
C LEU A 65 0.81 3.13 11.08
N LYS A 66 0.70 4.45 11.05
CA LYS A 66 0.34 5.31 12.18
C LYS A 66 -0.90 6.12 11.84
N VAL A 67 -1.97 5.91 12.60
CA VAL A 67 -3.20 6.71 12.52
C VAL A 67 -3.26 7.67 13.70
N ASP A 68 -3.95 8.80 13.60
CA ASP A 68 -4.24 9.64 14.77
C ASP A 68 -4.88 8.81 15.88
N SER A 69 -4.27 8.84 17.08
CA SER A 69 -4.63 7.97 18.20
C SER A 69 -6.06 8.19 18.71
N LYS A 70 -6.69 9.33 18.41
CA LYS A 70 -8.09 9.60 18.76
C LYS A 70 -9.06 8.68 18.01
N VAL A 71 -8.65 8.16 16.86
CA VAL A 71 -9.52 7.41 15.94
C VAL A 71 -8.88 6.10 15.45
N SER A 72 -7.69 5.74 15.97
CA SER A 72 -6.91 4.59 15.50
C SER A 72 -7.59 3.23 15.72
N ILE A 73 -8.57 3.15 16.62
CA ILE A 73 -9.38 1.95 16.87
C ILE A 73 -10.07 1.43 15.60
N VAL A 74 -10.46 2.32 14.69
CA VAL A 74 -11.09 1.94 13.42
C VAL A 74 -10.13 1.11 12.58
N MET A 75 -8.88 1.54 12.50
CA MET A 75 -7.85 0.84 11.75
C MET A 75 -7.39 -0.46 12.44
N GLU A 76 -7.40 -0.49 13.78
CA GLU A 76 -7.13 -1.73 14.53
C GLU A 76 -8.16 -2.84 14.18
N GLN A 77 -9.45 -2.50 14.16
CA GLN A 77 -10.49 -3.46 13.76
C GLN A 77 -10.37 -3.86 12.29
N MET A 78 -9.99 -2.94 11.42
CA MET A 78 -9.73 -3.25 10.02
C MET A 78 -8.54 -4.20 9.84
N LEU A 79 -7.44 -4.02 10.58
CA LEU A 79 -6.30 -4.96 10.53
C LEU A 79 -6.68 -6.35 11.03
N ARG A 80 -7.51 -6.45 12.09
CA ARG A 80 -8.06 -7.74 12.56
C ARG A 80 -8.89 -8.43 11.46
N LEU A 81 -9.71 -7.64 10.75
CA LEU A 81 -10.46 -8.14 9.60
C LEU A 81 -9.52 -8.60 8.47
N LEU A 82 -8.51 -7.81 8.13
CA LEU A 82 -7.54 -8.15 7.08
C LEU A 82 -6.77 -9.43 7.41
N HIS A 83 -6.33 -9.63 8.65
CA HIS A 83 -5.72 -10.89 9.09
C HIS A 83 -6.71 -12.06 8.95
N SER A 84 -7.98 -11.85 9.28
CA SER A 84 -9.02 -12.88 9.07
C SER A 84 -9.27 -13.19 7.60
N CYS A 85 -9.01 -12.22 6.71
CA CYS A 85 -9.04 -12.38 5.25
C CYS A 85 -7.74 -12.95 4.66
N GLY A 86 -6.71 -13.20 5.46
CA GLY A 86 -5.46 -13.83 5.04
C GLY A 86 -4.27 -12.89 4.82
N LEU A 87 -4.34 -11.63 5.26
CA LEU A 87 -3.16 -10.76 5.32
C LEU A 87 -2.13 -11.37 6.31
N PRO A 88 -0.88 -11.65 5.89
CA PRO A 88 0.17 -12.10 6.79
C PRO A 88 0.44 -11.08 7.90
N VAL A 89 0.66 -11.57 9.13
CA VAL A 89 0.79 -10.71 10.32
C VAL A 89 2.09 -9.90 10.29
N GLU A 90 3.09 -10.41 9.57
CA GLU A 90 4.41 -9.81 9.38
C GLU A 90 4.49 -8.71 8.31
N ASP A 91 3.44 -8.54 7.50
CA ASP A 91 3.44 -7.63 6.34
C ASP A 91 3.11 -6.18 6.70
N VAL A 92 2.51 -5.94 7.88
CA VAL A 92 2.14 -4.59 8.34
C VAL A 92 2.48 -4.40 9.81
N ASP A 93 3.24 -3.34 10.11
CA ASP A 93 3.45 -2.89 11.49
C ASP A 93 2.43 -1.77 11.80
N PHE A 94 1.76 -1.83 12.95
CA PHE A 94 0.79 -0.79 13.38
C PHE A 94 1.23 -0.14 14.68
N ILE A 95 1.44 1.18 14.65
CA ILE A 95 1.98 1.94 15.78
C ILE A 95 1.06 3.07 16.22
N ASN A 96 0.88 3.20 17.53
CA ASN A 96 0.26 4.35 18.16
C ASN A 96 1.33 5.15 18.89
N CYS A 97 1.60 6.37 18.42
CA CYS A 97 2.51 7.32 19.06
C CYS A 97 2.00 8.75 18.86
N ASP A 98 2.52 9.69 19.64
CA ASP A 98 2.39 11.11 19.34
C ASP A 98 3.22 11.49 18.10
N GLY A 99 3.06 12.73 17.65
CA GLY A 99 3.80 13.26 16.50
C GLY A 99 5.11 13.94 16.88
N LYS A 100 5.55 13.82 18.13
CA LYS A 100 6.74 14.49 18.67
C LYS A 100 7.89 13.50 18.85
#